data_AF-A0A5C6ZH73-F1
#
_entry.id   AF-A0A5C6ZH73-F1
#
_cell.length_a   1.000
_cell.length_b   1.000
_cell.length_c   1.000
_cell.angle_alpha   90.00
_cell.angle_beta   90.00
_cell.angle_gamma   90.00
#
_symmetry.space_group_name_H-M   'P 1'
#
loop_
_entity.id
_entity.type
_entity.pdbx_description
1 polymer ?
#
loop_
_entity_poly.entity_id
_entity_poly.type
_entity_poly.pdbx_seq_one_letter_code
_entity_poly.pdbx_strand_id
1 'polypeptide(L)'
;MKLYHAKAPDNFQKQLQTFKALLKGSMMAKTSSFMLIAVSLVLAYKSRDNMLNVLLLLTGMASVVFYIIKHLSLQEIKQKSYTQRSLMSSISKFKAYMANRKKYEIYFLGFWIISLIPYATSFLDSKLHAILFAILYIAVVTVLGNLAYKKIDKIIAHLESELQSIQ
;
A
#
# COMPACT_ATOMS: atom_id res chain seq x y z
N MET A 1 37.58 -31.45 -18.09
CA MET A 1 36.32 -31.63 -17.33
C MET A 1 36.17 -30.42 -16.42
N LYS A 2 35.40 -29.40 -16.83
CA LYS A 2 35.21 -28.18 -16.01
C LYS A 2 34.08 -28.43 -15.03
N LEU A 3 34.41 -28.41 -13.74
CA LEU A 3 33.48 -28.57 -12.62
C LEU A 3 32.40 -27.47 -12.69
N TYR A 4 31.14 -27.89 -12.75
CA TYR A 4 29.98 -27.02 -12.56
C TYR A 4 29.99 -26.51 -11.12
N HIS A 5 30.30 -25.23 -10.93
CA HIS A 5 30.13 -24.59 -9.63
C HIS A 5 28.63 -24.50 -9.31
N ALA A 6 28.22 -25.17 -8.23
CA ALA A 6 26.90 -25.06 -7.65
C ALA A 6 26.61 -23.61 -7.23
N LYS A 7 25.87 -22.88 -8.09
CA LYS A 7 25.41 -21.48 -7.89
C LYS A 7 24.10 -21.35 -7.10
N ALA A 8 23.53 -22.46 -6.62
CA ALA A 8 22.12 -22.55 -6.23
C ALA A 8 21.71 -22.00 -4.83
N PRO A 9 22.50 -22.15 -3.73
CA PRO A 9 22.00 -21.78 -2.40
C PRO A 9 21.97 -20.27 -2.15
N ASP A 10 22.98 -19.52 -2.62
CA ASP A 10 23.04 -18.06 -2.46
C ASP A 10 21.95 -17.33 -3.25
N ASN A 11 21.63 -17.83 -4.45
CA ASN A 11 20.64 -17.18 -5.31
C ASN A 11 19.22 -17.30 -4.72
N PHE A 12 18.86 -18.48 -4.21
CA PHE A 12 17.57 -18.69 -3.56
C PHE A 12 17.41 -17.83 -2.30
N GLN A 13 18.45 -17.74 -1.46
CA GLN A 13 18.42 -16.89 -0.26
C GLN A 13 18.26 -15.40 -0.61
N LYS A 14 18.91 -14.93 -1.67
CA LYS A 14 18.79 -13.55 -2.14
C LYS A 14 17.38 -13.24 -2.68
N GLN A 15 16.78 -14.15 -3.45
CA GLN A 15 15.40 -14.04 -3.93
C GLN A 15 14.41 -14.01 -2.77
N LEU A 16 14.62 -14.90 -1.79
CA LEU A 16 13.85 -14.97 -0.56
C LEU A 16 13.90 -13.66 0.24
N GLN A 17 15.10 -13.09 0.42
CA GLN A 17 15.28 -11.82 1.13
C GLN A 17 14.59 -10.67 0.39
N THR A 18 14.72 -10.61 -0.93
CA THR A 18 14.06 -9.60 -1.76
C THR A 18 12.53 -9.70 -1.63
N PHE A 19 11.98 -10.91 -1.67
CA PHE A 19 10.56 -11.14 -1.46
C PHE A 19 10.09 -10.73 -0.04
N LYS A 20 10.87 -11.08 1.00
CA LYS A 20 10.61 -10.62 2.38
C LYS A 20 10.62 -9.09 2.50
N ALA A 21 11.52 -8.40 1.79
CA ALA A 21 11.55 -6.95 1.75
C ALA A 21 10.29 -6.35 1.11
N LEU A 22 9.79 -6.95 0.02
CA LEU A 22 8.52 -6.56 -0.60
C LEU A 22 7.31 -6.73 0.34
N LEU A 23 7.27 -7.84 1.09
CA LEU A 23 6.25 -8.07 2.12
C LEU A 23 6.33 -7.03 3.25
N LYS A 24 7.55 -6.69 3.70
CA LYS A 24 7.76 -5.65 4.72
C LYS A 24 7.29 -4.28 4.24
N GLY A 25 7.60 -3.91 3.00
CA GLY A 25 7.10 -2.67 2.38
C GLY A 25 5.57 -2.62 2.31
N SER A 26 4.92 -3.76 2.03
CA SER A 26 3.45 -3.86 2.04
C SER A 26 2.87 -3.74 3.45
N MET A 27 3.55 -4.26 4.48
CA MET A 27 3.15 -4.02 5.87
C MET A 27 3.30 -2.55 6.28
N MET A 28 4.35 -1.85 5.82
CA MET A 28 4.49 -0.41 6.09
C MET A 28 3.32 0.41 5.51
N ALA A 29 2.79 0.02 4.35
CA ALA A 29 1.60 0.65 3.80
C ALA A 29 0.38 0.48 4.72
N LYS A 30 0.19 -0.71 5.30
CA LYS A 30 -0.85 -0.93 6.30
C LYS A 30 -0.65 -0.04 7.53
N THR A 31 0.58 0.12 8.00
CA THR A 31 0.92 1.05 9.10
C THR A 31 0.59 2.49 8.75
N SER A 32 0.89 2.95 7.53
CA SER A 32 0.52 4.30 7.09
C SER A 32 -1.00 4.52 7.08
N SER A 33 -1.79 3.51 6.71
CA SER A 33 -3.26 3.61 6.80
C SER A 33 -3.76 3.72 8.23
N PHE A 34 -3.10 3.06 9.20
CA PHE A 34 -3.42 3.27 10.62
C PHE A 34 -3.05 4.68 11.10
N MET A 35 -1.99 5.29 10.57
CA MET A 35 -1.69 6.70 10.85
C MET A 35 -2.80 7.62 10.33
N LEU A 36 -3.34 7.36 9.14
CA LEU A 36 -4.48 8.14 8.61
C LEU A 36 -5.71 8.03 9.52
N ILE A 37 -6.00 6.84 10.05
CA ILE A 37 -7.06 6.63 11.04
C ILE A 37 -6.81 7.48 12.30
N ALA A 38 -5.59 7.44 12.85
CA ALA A 38 -5.24 8.22 14.03
C ALA A 38 -5.38 9.73 13.78
N VAL A 39 -4.96 10.22 12.60
CA VAL A 39 -5.16 11.61 12.20
C VAL A 39 -6.65 11.94 12.15
N SER A 40 -7.47 11.12 11.49
CA SER A 40 -8.93 11.35 11.44
C SER A 40 -9.57 11.40 12.84
N LEU A 41 -9.13 10.55 13.78
CA LEU A 41 -9.61 10.57 15.17
C LEU A 41 -9.20 11.84 15.92
N VAL A 42 -7.94 12.27 15.81
CA VAL A 42 -7.46 13.51 16.43
C VAL A 42 -8.22 14.72 15.90
N LEU A 43 -8.42 14.79 14.58
CA LEU A 43 -9.18 15.88 13.96
C LEU A 43 -10.65 15.85 14.37
N ALA A 44 -11.26 14.67 14.49
CA ALA A 44 -12.64 14.52 14.93
C ALA A 44 -12.81 14.99 16.38
N TYR A 45 -11.88 14.62 17.27
CA TYR A 45 -11.89 15.09 18.65
C TYR A 45 -11.73 16.62 18.75
N LYS A 46 -10.85 17.22 17.92
CA LYS A 46 -10.67 18.67 17.85
C LYS A 46 -11.92 19.39 17.33
N SER A 47 -12.70 18.75 16.47
CA SER A 47 -13.96 19.28 15.93
C SER A 47 -15.22 18.80 16.64
N ARG A 48 -15.10 18.32 17.89
CA ARG A 48 -16.25 17.78 18.66
C ARG A 48 -17.47 18.70 18.73
N ASP A 49 -17.25 20.02 18.65
CA ASP A 49 -18.31 21.03 18.71
C ASP A 49 -19.05 21.21 17.37
N ASN A 50 -18.53 20.62 16.29
CA ASN A 50 -19.14 20.60 14.96
C ASN A 50 -19.41 19.14 14.53
N MET A 51 -20.61 18.67 14.82
CA MET A 51 -21.03 17.29 14.56
C MET A 51 -20.88 16.89 13.07
N LEU A 52 -21.10 17.83 12.14
CA LEU A 52 -20.96 17.55 10.71
C LEU A 52 -19.49 17.22 10.34
N ASN A 53 -18.53 17.96 10.88
CA ASN A 53 -17.11 17.67 10.70
C ASN A 53 -16.73 16.33 11.33
N VAL A 54 -17.25 16.03 12.52
CA VAL A 54 -17.02 14.74 13.20
C VAL A 54 -17.51 13.58 12.34
N LEU A 55 -18.76 13.64 11.86
CA LEU A 55 -19.36 12.58 11.04
C LEU A 55 -18.58 12.34 9.75
N LEU A 56 -18.14 13.40 9.08
CA LEU A 56 -17.35 13.29 7.85
C LEU A 56 -15.99 12.63 8.11
N LEU A 57 -15.27 13.05 9.16
CA LEU A 57 -13.98 12.47 9.53
C LEU A 57 -14.10 11.00 9.95
N LEU A 58 -15.17 10.63 10.67
CA LEU A 58 -15.47 9.24 11.02
C LEU A 58 -15.83 8.40 9.78
N THR A 59 -16.54 8.98 8.82
CA THR A 59 -16.86 8.32 7.54
C THR A 59 -15.58 8.09 6.71
N GLY A 60 -14.70 9.09 6.66
CA GLY A 60 -13.37 8.96 6.09
C GLY A 60 -12.56 7.85 6.76
N MET A 61 -12.53 7.83 8.10
CA MET A 61 -11.88 6.78 8.88
C MET A 61 -12.44 5.39 8.55
N ALA A 62 -13.77 5.24 8.52
CA ALA A 62 -14.43 3.96 8.21
C ALA A 62 -14.04 3.45 6.82
N SER A 63 -13.91 4.34 5.83
CA SER A 63 -13.43 3.96 4.49
C SER A 63 -11.99 3.42 4.50
N VAL A 64 -11.11 4.02 5.31
CA VAL A 64 -9.71 3.56 5.47
C VAL A 64 -9.68 2.21 6.21
N VAL A 65 -10.51 2.02 7.24
CA VAL A 65 -10.63 0.73 7.93
C VAL A 65 -11.08 -0.37 6.95
N PHE A 66 -12.10 -0.08 6.13
CA PHE A 66 -12.57 -1.02 5.12
C PHE A 66 -11.47 -1.36 4.11
N TYR A 67 -10.72 -0.36 3.65
CA TYR A 67 -9.55 -0.57 2.78
C TYR A 67 -8.50 -1.47 3.43
N ILE A 68 -8.19 -1.26 4.72
CA ILE A 68 -7.23 -2.08 5.45
C ILE A 68 -7.65 -3.54 5.48
N ILE A 69 -8.91 -3.81 5.85
CA ILE A 69 -9.42 -5.17 6.02
C ILE A 69 -9.47 -5.89 4.68
N LYS A 70 -9.98 -5.23 3.63
CA LYS A 70 -10.28 -5.87 2.35
C LYS A 70 -9.10 -5.91 1.37
N HIS A 71 -8.24 -4.90 1.38
CA HIS A 71 -7.23 -4.69 0.34
C HIS A 71 -5.78 -4.65 0.85
N LEU A 72 -5.54 -4.48 2.16
CA LEU A 72 -4.20 -4.51 2.75
C LEU A 72 -3.89 -5.80 3.55
N SER A 73 -4.81 -6.77 3.57
CA SER A 73 -4.56 -8.05 4.25
C SER A 73 -3.55 -8.91 3.48
N LEU A 74 -2.46 -9.29 4.16
CA LEU A 74 -1.41 -10.18 3.63
C LEU A 74 -1.55 -11.62 4.16
N GLN A 75 -2.67 -11.98 4.79
CA GLN A 75 -2.84 -13.25 5.51
C GLN A 75 -2.56 -14.47 4.64
N GLU A 76 -2.90 -14.42 3.35
CA GLU A 76 -2.77 -15.54 2.40
C GLU A 76 -1.41 -15.64 1.70
N ILE A 77 -0.54 -14.64 1.87
CA ILE A 77 0.73 -14.49 1.12
C ILE A 77 1.95 -14.89 1.98
N LYS A 78 1.73 -15.29 3.24
CA LYS A 78 2.80 -15.75 4.13
C LYS A 78 3.52 -16.95 3.52
N GLN A 79 4.85 -16.85 3.43
CA GLN A 79 5.69 -17.93 2.95
C GLN A 79 5.75 -19.05 4.00
N LYS A 80 5.01 -20.13 3.77
CA LYS A 80 4.93 -21.28 4.68
C LYS A 80 6.05 -22.30 4.47
N SER A 81 6.64 -22.38 3.28
CA SER A 81 7.74 -23.29 2.98
C SER A 81 8.88 -22.61 2.21
N TYR A 82 10.11 -23.02 2.50
CA TYR A 82 11.35 -22.47 1.91
C TYR A 82 11.79 -23.25 0.67
N THR A 83 10.84 -23.56 -0.22
CA THR A 83 11.12 -24.21 -1.52
C THR A 83 10.96 -23.21 -2.66
N GLN A 84 11.66 -23.42 -3.79
CA GLN A 84 11.52 -22.59 -4.98
C GLN A 84 10.07 -22.55 -5.50
N ARG A 85 9.38 -23.69 -5.53
CA ARG A 85 7.98 -23.77 -5.98
C ARG A 85 7.03 -22.97 -5.07
N SER A 86 7.26 -23.01 -3.76
CA SER A 86 6.50 -22.21 -2.81
C SER A 86 6.81 -20.72 -2.92
N LEU A 87 8.06 -20.35 -3.16
CA LEU A 87 8.45 -18.96 -3.38
C LEU A 87 7.81 -18.40 -4.65
N MET A 88 7.83 -19.16 -5.75
CA MET A 88 7.16 -18.80 -7.01
C MET A 88 5.66 -18.59 -6.80
N SER A 89 4.99 -19.52 -6.09
CA SER A 89 3.57 -19.39 -5.76
C SER A 89 3.28 -18.14 -4.91
N SER A 90 4.11 -17.86 -3.91
CA SER A 90 3.99 -16.66 -3.07
C SER A 90 4.20 -15.37 -3.86
N ILE A 91 5.15 -15.32 -4.80
CA ILE A 91 5.38 -14.17 -5.68
C ILE A 91 4.18 -13.94 -6.60
N SER A 92 3.62 -14.99 -7.20
CA SER A 92 2.43 -14.88 -8.05
C SER A 92 1.21 -14.36 -7.27
N LYS A 93 0.98 -14.87 -6.06
CA LYS A 93 -0.07 -14.34 -5.16
C LYS A 93 0.19 -12.88 -4.78
N PHE A 94 1.44 -12.52 -4.52
CA PHE A 94 1.84 -11.15 -4.21
C PHE A 94 1.61 -10.19 -5.40
N LYS A 95 1.89 -10.63 -6.63
CA LYS A 95 1.60 -9.87 -7.85
C LYS A 95 0.11 -9.58 -8.00
N ALA A 96 -0.74 -10.60 -7.83
CA ALA A 96 -2.19 -10.44 -7.85
C ALA A 96 -2.69 -9.48 -6.75
N TYR A 97 -2.14 -9.62 -5.54
CA TYR A 97 -2.41 -8.71 -4.43
C TYR A 97 -2.03 -7.26 -4.76
N MET A 98 -0.84 -7.01 -5.31
CA MET A 98 -0.37 -5.67 -5.67
C MET A 98 -1.22 -5.04 -6.77
N ALA A 99 -1.63 -5.81 -7.79
CA ALA A 99 -2.53 -5.34 -8.84
C ALA A 99 -3.90 -4.94 -8.29
N ASN A 100 -4.45 -5.75 -7.38
CA ASN A 100 -5.72 -5.45 -6.72
C ASN A 100 -5.60 -4.17 -5.86
N ARG A 101 -4.54 -4.06 -5.05
CA ARG A 101 -4.29 -2.90 -4.21
C ARG A 101 -4.17 -1.61 -5.04
N LYS A 102 -3.40 -1.65 -6.14
CA LYS A 102 -3.23 -0.52 -7.07
C LYS A 102 -4.55 -0.01 -7.61
N LYS A 103 -5.46 -0.91 -7.99
CA LYS A 103 -6.78 -0.56 -8.52
C LYS A 103 -7.60 0.23 -7.52
N TYR A 104 -7.55 -0.12 -6.23
CA TYR A 104 -8.41 0.46 -5.21
C TYR A 104 -7.80 1.62 -4.44
N GLU A 105 -6.47 1.73 -4.35
CA GLU A 105 -5.78 2.74 -3.53
C GLU A 105 -6.23 4.18 -3.83
N ILE A 106 -6.38 4.53 -5.11
CA ILE A 106 -6.77 5.89 -5.51
C ILE A 106 -8.20 6.25 -5.08
N TYR A 107 -9.12 5.29 -5.13
CA TYR A 107 -10.52 5.51 -4.74
C TYR A 107 -10.64 5.77 -3.24
N PHE A 108 -9.91 4.98 -2.42
CA PHE A 108 -9.92 5.15 -0.97
C PHE A 108 -9.22 6.43 -0.52
N LEU A 109 -8.08 6.76 -1.12
CA LEU A 109 -7.41 8.03 -0.85
C LEU A 109 -8.28 9.22 -1.26
N GLY A 110 -8.88 9.18 -2.45
CA GLY A 110 -9.79 10.21 -2.94
C GLY A 110 -10.98 10.41 -1.99
N PHE A 111 -11.63 9.31 -1.58
CA PHE A 111 -12.74 9.37 -0.63
C PHE A 111 -12.32 9.95 0.73
N TRP A 112 -11.19 9.51 1.28
CA TRP A 112 -10.66 10.04 2.54
C TRP A 112 -10.36 11.54 2.44
N ILE A 113 -9.81 12.01 1.32
CA ILE A 113 -9.50 13.44 1.11
C ILE A 113 -10.78 14.26 0.95
N ILE A 114 -11.79 13.76 0.24
CA ILE A 114 -13.11 14.42 0.16
C ILE A 114 -13.71 14.60 1.55
N SER A 115 -13.58 13.61 2.43
CA SER A 115 -14.05 13.71 3.82
C SER A 115 -13.30 14.75 4.65
N LEU A 116 -12.06 15.08 4.27
CA LEU A 116 -11.23 16.09 4.93
C LEU A 116 -11.48 17.51 4.43
N ILE A 117 -11.95 17.70 3.20
CA ILE A 117 -12.16 19.04 2.62
C ILE A 117 -13.09 19.89 3.49
N PRO A 118 -14.29 19.42 3.92
CA PRO A 118 -15.17 20.22 4.76
C PRO A 118 -14.52 20.63 6.09
N TYR A 119 -13.78 19.71 6.72
CA TYR A 119 -12.98 20.02 7.90
C TYR A 119 -11.95 21.13 7.59
N ALA A 120 -11.13 20.98 6.55
CA ALA A 120 -10.11 21.96 6.19
C ALA A 120 -10.71 23.34 5.85
N THR A 121 -11.87 23.37 5.18
CA THR A 121 -12.58 24.63 4.86
C THR A 121 -13.15 25.35 6.08
N SER A 122 -13.29 24.66 7.22
CA SER A 122 -13.73 25.29 8.47
C SER A 122 -12.61 25.99 9.24
N PHE A 123 -11.34 25.74 8.89
CA PHE A 123 -10.17 26.34 9.52
C PHE A 123 -9.34 27.23 8.58
N LEU A 124 -9.57 27.15 7.27
CA LEU A 124 -8.92 27.99 6.28
C LEU A 124 -9.87 29.13 5.87
N ASP A 125 -9.36 30.36 5.88
CA ASP A 125 -10.12 31.57 5.50
C ASP A 125 -10.67 31.50 4.07
N SER A 126 -10.04 30.68 3.21
CA SER A 126 -10.46 30.47 1.84
C SER A 126 -10.75 29.00 1.55
N LYS A 127 -12.02 28.73 1.27
CA LYS A 127 -12.51 27.42 0.82
C LYS A 127 -11.77 26.91 -0.43
N LEU A 128 -11.37 27.84 -1.30
CA LEU A 128 -10.70 27.56 -2.56
C LEU A 128 -9.28 27.02 -2.31
N HIS A 129 -8.56 27.55 -1.31
CA HIS A 129 -7.23 27.05 -0.94
C HIS A 129 -7.27 25.63 -0.38
N ALA A 130 -8.28 25.31 0.44
CA ALA A 130 -8.48 23.96 0.97
C ALA A 130 -8.67 22.92 -0.14
N ILE A 131 -9.49 23.26 -1.15
CA ILE A 131 -9.76 22.40 -2.30
C ILE A 131 -8.50 22.25 -3.17
N LEU A 132 -7.79 23.35 -3.46
CA LEU A 132 -6.55 23.30 -4.24
C LEU A 132 -5.47 22.46 -3.55
N PHE A 133 -5.31 22.60 -2.24
CA PHE A 133 -4.36 21.81 -1.47
C PHE A 133 -4.72 20.32 -1.49
N ALA A 134 -6.01 19.99 -1.37
CA ALA A 134 -6.50 18.62 -1.48
C ALA A 134 -6.21 18.01 -2.86
N ILE A 135 -6.48 18.74 -3.94
CA ILE A 135 -6.19 18.29 -5.32
C ILE A 135 -4.69 18.08 -5.52
N LEU A 136 -3.86 19.03 -5.08
CA LEU A 136 -2.41 18.94 -5.18
C LEU A 136 -1.89 17.71 -4.41
N TYR A 137 -2.40 17.49 -3.20
CA TYR A 137 -2.04 16.33 -2.39
C TYR A 137 -2.44 15.01 -3.08
N ILE A 138 -3.66 14.89 -3.62
CA ILE A 138 -4.07 13.72 -4.42
C ILE A 138 -3.10 13.48 -5.58
N ALA A 139 -2.77 14.53 -6.33
CA ALA A 139 -1.90 14.42 -7.49
C ALA A 139 -0.51 13.91 -7.11
N VAL A 140 0.11 14.51 -6.08
CA VAL A 140 1.44 14.10 -5.59
C VAL A 140 1.43 12.65 -5.10
N VAL A 141 0.47 12.27 -4.26
CA VAL A 141 0.37 10.91 -3.72
C VAL A 141 0.12 9.89 -4.84
N THR A 142 -0.71 10.23 -5.83
CA THR A 142 -1.00 9.37 -6.98
C THR A 142 0.25 9.13 -7.82
N VAL A 143 1.03 10.17 -8.11
CA VAL A 143 2.28 10.04 -8.87
C VAL A 143 3.28 9.19 -8.12
N LEU A 144 3.52 9.48 -6.83
CA LEU A 144 4.44 8.72 -5.99
C LEU A 144 4.01 7.25 -5.84
N GLY A 145 2.72 7.01 -5.63
CA GLY A 145 2.14 5.67 -5.58
C GLY A 145 2.38 4.91 -6.88
N ASN A 146 2.08 5.52 -8.03
CA ASN A 146 2.25 4.87 -9.32
C ASN A 146 3.73 4.56 -9.63
N LEU A 147 4.66 5.44 -9.24
CA LEU A 147 6.11 5.18 -9.31
C LEU A 147 6.52 4.00 -8.44
N ALA A 148 6.00 3.93 -7.20
CA ALA A 148 6.25 2.82 -6.29
C ALA A 148 5.72 1.49 -6.86
N TYR A 149 4.49 1.48 -7.40
CA TYR A 149 3.91 0.31 -8.07
C TYR A 149 4.76 -0.14 -9.26
N LYS A 150 5.17 0.78 -10.15
CA LYS A 150 6.05 0.45 -11.28
C LYS A 150 7.37 -0.17 -10.82
N LYS A 151 7.96 0.33 -9.72
CA LYS A 151 9.18 -0.23 -9.16
C LYS A 151 8.96 -1.65 -8.64
N ILE A 152 7.84 -1.90 -7.94
CA ILE A 152 7.50 -3.22 -7.42
C ILE A 152 7.23 -4.20 -8.55
N ASP A 153 6.48 -3.80 -9.59
CA ASP A 153 6.21 -4.64 -10.77
C ASP A 153 7.51 -5.10 -11.45
N LYS A 154 8.51 -4.20 -11.58
CA LYS A 154 9.83 -4.54 -12.10
C LYS A 154 10.57 -5.56 -11.23
N ILE A 155 10.54 -5.40 -9.91
CA ILE A 155 11.19 -6.34 -8.97
C ILE A 155 10.51 -7.71 -9.03
N ILE A 156 9.17 -7.75 -9.10
CA ILE A 156 8.41 -9.01 -9.24
C ILE A 156 8.78 -9.71 -10.55
N ALA A 157 8.77 -8.99 -11.68
CA ALA A 157 9.11 -9.56 -12.98
C ALA A 157 10.55 -10.12 -13.01
N HIS A 158 11.48 -9.42 -12.35
CA HIS A 158 12.86 -9.89 -12.21
C HIS A 158 12.94 -11.19 -11.38
N LEU A 159 12.25 -11.24 -10.23
CA LEU A 159 12.18 -12.45 -9.41
C LEU A 159 11.54 -13.64 -10.14
N GLU A 160 10.48 -13.41 -10.90
CA GLU A 160 9.83 -14.44 -11.73
C GLU A 160 10.81 -14.98 -12.79
N SER A 161 11.54 -14.10 -13.48
CA SER A 161 12.53 -14.48 -14.50
C SER A 161 13.70 -15.27 -13.92
N GLU A 162 14.25 -14.83 -12.78
CA GLU A 162 15.36 -15.55 -12.14
C GLU A 162 14.94 -16.94 -11.67
N LEU A 163 13.72 -17.10 -11.14
CA LEU A 163 13.21 -18.40 -10.68
C LEU A 163 12.90 -19.35 -11.85
N GLN A 164 12.43 -18.83 -12.98
CA GLN A 164 12.20 -19.63 -14.20
C GLN A 164 13.50 -20.11 -14.85
N SER A 165 14.58 -19.31 -14.77
CA SER A 165 15.88 -19.66 -15.35
C SER A 165 16.64 -20.78 -14.63
N ILE A 166 16.16 -21.20 -13.45
CA ILE A 166 16.77 -22.25 -12.61
C ILE A 166 16.01 -23.59 -12.74
N GLN A 167 14.81 -23.60 -13.34
CA GLN A 167 14.06 -24.81 -13.69
C GLN A 167 14.56 -25.40 -15.01
#